data_AF-A0A4S2IQI2-F1
#
_entry.id   AF-A0A4S2IQI2-F1
#
_cell.length_a   1.000
_cell.length_b   1.000
_cell.length_c   1.000
_cell.angle_alpha   90.00
_cell.angle_beta   90.00
_cell.angle_gamma   90.00
#
_symmetry.space_group_name_H-M   'P 1'
#
loop_
_entity.id
_entity.type
_entity.pdbx_description
1 polymer ?
#
loop_
_entity_poly.entity_id
_entity_poly.type
_entity_poly.pdbx_seq_one_letter_code
_entity_poly.pdbx_strand_id
1 'polypeptide(L)'
;MGRMIPTEVAETLPELVPFARAVQARRPEDGTWCEAWTVRDVLIHQTGNAEELARGLEAFLAGTPMEAHGFDREAPYHRPDRDGPLLRRAHARGADPARLGPDR
;
A
#
# COMPACT_ATOMS: atom_id res chain seq x y z
N MET A 1 -12.09 -13.69 -11.81
CA MET A 1 -11.56 -14.14 -10.50
C MET A 1 -10.57 -13.10 -9.98
N GLY A 2 -10.82 -12.54 -8.79
CA GLY A 2 -9.93 -11.54 -8.18
C GLY A 2 -8.58 -12.16 -7.84
N ARG A 3 -7.49 -11.45 -8.19
CA ARG A 3 -6.13 -11.94 -8.01
C ARG A 3 -5.84 -12.07 -6.50
N MET A 4 -5.55 -13.30 -6.09
CA MET A 4 -5.22 -13.69 -4.73
C MET A 4 -3.91 -13.01 -4.31
N ILE A 5 -3.81 -12.57 -3.05
CA ILE A 5 -2.53 -12.20 -2.44
C ILE A 5 -1.57 -13.37 -2.65
N PRO A 6 -0.32 -13.15 -3.12
CA PRO A 6 0.63 -14.25 -3.31
C PRO A 6 0.75 -15.08 -2.02
N THR A 7 0.80 -16.42 -2.15
CA THR A 7 0.81 -17.34 -0.99
C THR A 7 1.91 -16.99 0.01
N GLU A 8 3.12 -16.72 -0.47
CA GLU A 8 4.25 -16.32 0.36
C GLU A 8 3.98 -15.03 1.16
N VAL A 9 3.31 -14.05 0.56
CA VAL A 9 2.90 -12.82 1.25
C VAL A 9 1.82 -13.13 2.28
N ALA A 10 0.87 -14.01 1.96
CA ALA A 10 -0.17 -14.42 2.89
C ALA A 10 0.38 -15.23 4.08
N GLU A 11 1.46 -15.98 3.90
CA GLU A 11 2.16 -16.71 4.96
C GLU A 11 3.03 -15.79 5.82
N THR A 12 3.70 -14.82 5.20
CA THR A 12 4.59 -13.87 5.88
C THR A 12 3.82 -12.78 6.62
N LEU A 13 2.68 -12.33 6.07
CA LEU A 13 1.82 -11.29 6.62
C LEU A 13 0.36 -11.79 6.66
N PRO A 14 0.05 -12.75 7.56
CA PRO A 14 -1.27 -13.36 7.62
C PRO A 14 -2.40 -12.34 7.90
N GLU A 15 -2.11 -11.23 8.56
CA GLU A 15 -3.04 -10.13 8.84
C GLU A 15 -3.43 -9.34 7.58
N LEU A 16 -2.61 -9.36 6.52
CA LEU A 16 -2.92 -8.67 5.28
C LEU A 16 -4.13 -9.30 4.56
N VAL A 17 -4.32 -10.61 4.71
CA VAL A 17 -5.41 -11.35 4.08
C VAL A 17 -6.79 -10.89 4.56
N PRO A 18 -7.12 -10.90 5.87
CA PRO A 18 -8.40 -10.39 6.35
C PRO A 18 -8.57 -8.89 6.07
N PHE A 19 -7.48 -8.09 6.13
CA PHE A 19 -7.54 -6.67 5.75
C PHE A 19 -7.97 -6.48 4.29
N ALA A 20 -7.31 -7.14 3.34
CA ALA A 20 -7.61 -7.01 1.93
C ALA A 20 -9.04 -7.48 1.59
N ARG A 21 -9.49 -8.58 2.22
CA ARG A 21 -10.88 -9.04 2.08
C ARG A 21 -11.88 -8.01 2.60
N ALA A 22 -11.60 -7.39 3.74
CA ALA A 22 -12.45 -6.36 4.32
C ALA A 22 -12.52 -5.09 3.47
N VAL A 23 -11.41 -4.68 2.85
CA VAL A 23 -11.36 -3.56 1.90
C VAL A 23 -12.13 -3.90 0.61
N GLN A 24 -11.98 -5.11 0.09
CA GLN A 24 -12.68 -5.55 -1.14
C GLN A 24 -14.20 -5.70 -0.95
N ALA A 25 -14.66 -5.98 0.27
CA ALA A 25 -16.08 -6.15 0.58
C ALA A 25 -16.84 -4.83 0.79
N ARG A 26 -16.16 -3.68 0.75
CA ARG A 26 -16.71 -2.35 1.03
C ARG A 26 -16.53 -1.39 -0.14
N ARG A 27 -17.35 -0.35 -0.17
CA ARG A 27 -17.14 0.76 -1.11
C ARG A 27 -15.99 1.65 -0.62
N PRO A 28 -15.21 2.26 -1.53
CA PRO A 28 -14.14 3.17 -1.14
C PRO A 28 -14.60 4.31 -0.22
N GLU A 29 -15.81 4.81 -0.43
CA GLU A 29 -16.44 5.89 0.33
C GLU A 29 -17.09 5.46 1.66
N ASP A 30 -17.15 4.16 1.96
CA ASP A 30 -17.68 3.69 3.23
C ASP A 30 -16.81 4.20 4.38
N GLY A 31 -17.45 4.65 5.47
CA GLY A 31 -16.77 5.06 6.70
C GLY A 31 -16.08 3.89 7.40
N THR A 32 -15.13 4.22 8.28
CA THR A 32 -14.43 3.24 9.13
C THR A 32 -14.71 3.52 10.62
N TRP A 33 -14.15 2.68 11.51
CA TRP A 33 -14.25 2.94 12.96
C TRP A 33 -13.57 4.26 13.36
N CYS A 34 -12.54 4.67 12.61
CA CYS A 34 -12.05 6.04 12.69
C CYS A 34 -12.99 6.92 11.88
N GLU A 35 -13.89 7.63 12.56
CA GLU A 35 -14.97 8.39 11.92
C GLU A 35 -14.49 9.43 10.89
N ALA A 36 -13.23 9.86 10.99
CA ALA A 36 -12.63 10.80 10.05
C ALA A 36 -12.18 10.15 8.72
N TRP A 37 -12.17 8.82 8.62
CA TRP A 37 -11.52 8.08 7.53
C TRP A 37 -12.49 7.15 6.80
N THR A 38 -12.43 7.20 5.47
CA THR A 38 -13.08 6.23 4.59
C THR A 38 -12.21 4.99 4.35
N VAL A 39 -12.78 3.93 3.78
CA VAL A 39 -12.03 2.75 3.33
C VAL A 39 -10.92 3.14 2.34
N ARG A 40 -11.17 4.12 1.47
CA ARG A 40 -10.17 4.69 0.56
C ARG A 40 -9.01 5.30 1.35
N ASP A 41 -9.30 6.12 2.34
CA ASP A 41 -8.26 6.81 3.12
C ASP A 41 -7.38 5.80 3.86
N VAL A 42 -7.99 4.79 4.50
CA VAL A 42 -7.25 3.70 5.14
C VAL A 42 -6.34 2.97 4.15
N LEU A 43 -6.87 2.60 2.97
CA LEU A 43 -6.08 1.88 1.97
C LEU A 43 -4.91 2.72 1.45
N ILE A 44 -5.15 3.99 1.12
CA ILE A 44 -4.12 4.92 0.64
C ILE A 44 -3.03 5.08 1.69
N HIS A 45 -3.42 5.34 2.94
CA HIS A 45 -2.49 5.56 4.03
C HIS A 45 -1.65 4.31 4.35
N GLN A 46 -2.29 3.12 4.43
CA GLN A 46 -1.56 1.86 4.66
C GLN A 46 -0.57 1.56 3.53
N THR A 47 -0.96 1.86 2.28
CA THR A 47 -0.05 1.71 1.13
C THR A 47 1.11 2.68 1.23
N GLY A 48 0.86 3.96 1.53
CA GLY A 48 1.91 4.96 1.71
C GLY A 48 2.85 4.65 2.87
N ASN A 49 2.36 4.05 3.96
CA ASN A 49 3.19 3.61 5.08
C ASN A 49 4.07 2.42 4.71
N ALA A 50 3.53 1.44 3.98
CA ALA A 50 4.30 0.29 3.54
C ALA A 50 5.45 0.70 2.60
N GLU A 51 5.19 1.60 1.65
CA GLU A 51 6.23 2.12 0.75
C GLU A 51 7.32 2.90 1.50
N GLU A 52 6.92 3.74 2.46
CA GLU A 52 7.89 4.54 3.22
C GLU A 52 8.71 3.68 4.19
N LEU A 53 8.09 2.65 4.79
CA LEU A 53 8.79 1.67 5.61
C LEU A 53 9.80 0.87 4.79
N ALA A 54 9.44 0.43 3.58
CA ALA A 54 10.36 -0.27 2.68
C ALA A 54 11.58 0.60 2.36
N ARG A 55 11.37 1.87 1.98
CA ARG A 55 12.46 2.84 1.74
C ARG A 55 13.35 3.04 2.97
N GLY A 56 12.74 3.17 4.16
CA GLY A 56 13.48 3.31 5.41
C GLY A 56 14.35 2.09 5.73
N LEU A 57 13.82 0.88 5.51
CA LEU A 57 14.57 -0.37 5.70
C LEU A 57 15.71 -0.50 4.68
N GLU A 58 15.49 -0.14 3.43
CA GLU A 58 16.53 -0.13 2.39
C GLU A 58 17.66 0.84 2.75
N ALA A 59 17.33 2.08 3.14
CA ALA A 59 18.31 3.08 3.56
C ALA A 59 19.11 2.62 4.79
N PHE A 60 18.43 2.02 5.78
CA PHE A 60 19.06 1.43 6.95
C PHE A 60 20.05 0.32 6.57
N LEU A 61 19.64 -0.61 5.70
CA LEU A 61 20.51 -1.69 5.22
C LEU A 61 21.70 -1.17 4.40
N ALA A 62 21.54 -0.05 3.71
CA ALA A 62 22.61 0.64 2.97
C ALA A 62 23.51 1.52 3.86
N GLY A 63 23.17 1.70 5.14
CA GLY A 63 23.90 2.60 6.05
C GLY A 63 23.79 4.08 5.66
N THR A 64 22.77 4.45 4.90
CA THR A 64 22.57 5.82 4.42
C THR A 64 21.43 6.50 5.18
N PRO A 65 21.61 7.75 5.65
CA PRO A 65 20.51 8.51 6.22
C PRO A 65 19.44 8.79 5.16
N MET A 66 18.18 8.81 5.60
CA MET A 66 17.04 9.09 4.75
C MET A 66 16.11 10.07 5.45
N GLU A 67 15.66 11.07 4.70
CA GLU A 67 14.56 11.94 5.11
C GLU A 67 13.23 11.24 4.83
N ALA A 68 12.38 11.19 5.85
CA ALA A 68 11.04 10.65 5.71
C ALA A 68 10.17 11.63 4.92
N HIS A 69 9.43 11.12 3.94
CA HIS A 69 8.39 11.91 3.29
C HIS A 69 7.22 12.15 4.25
N GLY A 70 6.67 13.36 4.19
CA GLY A 70 5.37 13.66 4.79
C GLY A 70 4.21 12.95 4.10
N PHE A 71 2.97 13.31 4.46
CA PHE A 71 1.76 12.72 3.89
C PHE A 71 1.56 13.02 2.39
N ASP A 72 2.30 13.98 1.81
CA ASP A 72 2.29 14.27 0.37
C ASP A 72 2.63 13.05 -0.50
N ARG A 73 3.30 12.03 0.06
CA ARG A 73 3.57 10.75 -0.59
C ARG A 73 2.30 10.03 -1.07
N GLU A 74 1.16 10.34 -0.48
CA GLU A 74 -0.15 9.74 -0.77
C GLU A 74 -0.81 10.33 -2.03
N ALA A 75 -0.39 11.52 -2.47
CA ALA A 75 -0.97 12.26 -3.60
C ALA A 75 -1.18 11.42 -4.89
N PRO A 76 -0.27 10.50 -5.27
CA PRO A 76 -0.46 9.68 -6.47
C PRO A 76 -1.67 8.74 -6.39
N TYR A 77 -2.12 8.36 -5.20
CA TYR A 77 -3.28 7.48 -5.00
C TYR A 77 -4.61 8.23 -5.01
N HIS A 78 -4.60 9.54 -4.72
CA HIS A 78 -5.78 10.39 -4.77
C HIS A 78 -6.16 10.83 -6.20
N ARG A 79 -5.32 10.58 -7.21
CA ARG A 79 -5.58 11.02 -8.59
C ARG A 79 -6.81 10.31 -9.18
N PRO A 80 -7.81 11.06 -9.70
CA PRO A 80 -9.02 10.48 -10.26
C PRO A 80 -8.72 9.60 -11.48
N ASP A 81 -9.63 8.65 -11.67
CA ASP A 81 -9.54 7.45 -12.50
C ASP A 81 -9.09 7.70 -13.95
N ARG A 82 -7.95 7.12 -14.33
CA ARG A 82 -7.64 6.78 -15.73
C ARG A 82 -7.21 5.31 -15.87
N ASP A 83 -6.92 4.63 -14.75
CA ASP A 83 -6.24 3.32 -14.72
C ASP A 83 -6.73 2.47 -13.53
N GLY A 84 -7.98 2.00 -13.59
CA GLY A 84 -8.47 0.85 -12.82
C GLY A 84 -8.63 1.01 -11.30
N PRO A 85 -9.23 0.00 -10.63
CA PRO A 85 -9.59 0.08 -9.22
C PRO A 85 -8.37 0.30 -8.31
N LEU A 86 -8.51 1.19 -7.34
CA LEU A 86 -7.48 1.66 -6.38
C LEU A 86 -6.59 0.54 -5.80
N LEU A 87 -7.18 -0.61 -5.48
CA LEU A 87 -6.45 -1.78 -4.97
C LEU A 87 -5.39 -2.28 -5.98
N ARG A 88 -5.68 -2.23 -7.28
CA ARG A 88 -4.72 -2.59 -8.33
C ARG A 88 -3.57 -1.60 -8.43
N ARG A 89 -3.81 -0.31 -8.21
CA ARG A 89 -2.74 0.71 -8.18
C ARG A 89 -1.83 0.52 -6.96
N ALA A 90 -2.42 0.30 -5.78
CA ALA A 90 -1.67 -0.01 -4.57
C ALA A 90 -0.79 -1.26 -4.76
N HIS A 91 -1.37 -2.35 -5.28
CA HIS A 91 -0.62 -3.57 -5.59
C HIS A 91 0.45 -3.37 -6.66
N ALA A 92 0.14 -2.71 -7.78
CA ALA A 92 1.09 -2.52 -8.88
C ALA A 92 2.27 -1.65 -8.46
N ARG A 93 2.04 -0.65 -7.60
CA ARG A 93 3.07 0.28 -7.17
C ARG A 93 3.94 -0.28 -6.04
N GLY A 94 3.35 -1.06 -5.13
CA GLY A 94 4.11 -1.81 -4.13
C GLY A 94 4.91 -2.98 -4.71
N ALA A 95 4.54 -3.48 -5.90
CA ALA A 95 5.26 -4.54 -6.60
C ALA A 95 6.19 -4.03 -7.72
N ASP A 96 6.43 -2.71 -7.80
CA ASP A 96 7.27 -2.12 -8.84
C ASP A 96 8.76 -2.43 -8.57
N PRO A 97 9.41 -3.27 -9.41
CA PRO A 97 10.81 -3.64 -9.22
C PRO A 97 11.76 -2.44 -9.36
N ALA A 98 11.37 -1.36 -10.04
CA ALA A 98 12.18 -0.14 -10.10
C ALA A 98 12.31 0.57 -8.73
N ARG A 99 11.51 0.15 -7.74
CA ARG A 99 11.54 0.64 -6.36
C ARG A 99 12.12 -0.34 -5.35
N LEU A 100 12.27 -1.61 -5.71
CA LEU A 100 12.77 -2.67 -4.81
C LEU A 100 14.30 -2.77 -4.78
N GLY A 101 15.00 -1.76 -5.33
CA GLY A 101 16.45 -1.78 -5.53
C GLY A 101 16.88 -2.82 -6.58
N PRO A 102 18.09 -2.68 -7.16
CA PRO A 102 18.60 -3.68 -8.09
C PRO A 102 18.84 -5.01 -7.34
N ASP A 103 18.28 -6.08 -7.90
CA ASP A 103 18.43 -7.51 -7.61
C ASP A 103 19.39 -7.88 -6.45
N ARG A 104 18.82 -8.47 -5.41
CA ARG A 104 19.50 -9.47 -4.58
C ARG A 104 19.11 -10.87 -5.05
#